data_AF-A0A9X9F5Q4-F1
#
_entry.id   AF-A0A9X9F5Q4-F1
#
_cell.length_a   1.000
_cell.length_b   1.000
_cell.length_c   1.000
_cell.angle_alpha   90.00
_cell.angle_beta   90.00
_cell.angle_gamma   90.00
#
_symmetry.space_group_name_H-M   'P 1'
#
loop_
_entity.id
_entity.type
_entity.pdbx_description
1 polymer ?
#
loop_
_entity_poly.entity_id
_entity_poly.type
_entity_poly.pdbx_seq_one_letter_code
_entity_poly.pdbx_strand_id
1 'polypeptide(L)' 'MKRNTYIDFLAYYGIGSAHPGGFTLTKQLLAQLPFKYGANVLEIGCGTGKTAAYMTREFGYKVTAVDMGWA' A
#
# COMPACT_ATOMS: atom_id res chain seq x y z
N MET A 1 12.08 22.88 -12.44
CA MET A 1 12.51 22.04 -11.30
C MET A 1 11.32 21.17 -10.92
N LYS A 2 11.40 19.82 -10.97
CA LYS A 2 10.28 18.96 -10.53
C LYS A 2 10.05 19.24 -9.03
N ARG A 3 8.79 19.42 -8.63
CA ARG A 3 8.44 19.66 -7.22
C ARG A 3 8.38 18.30 -6.54
N ASN A 4 9.25 18.05 -5.56
CA ASN A 4 9.19 16.82 -4.77
C ASN A 4 7.90 16.81 -3.95
N THR A 5 7.13 15.75 -4.10
CA THR A 5 5.89 15.50 -3.37
C THR A 5 6.18 14.86 -2.01
N TYR A 6 5.17 14.80 -1.15
CA TYR A 6 5.26 14.05 0.10
C TYR A 6 5.63 12.57 -0.13
N ILE A 7 5.06 11.95 -1.17
CA ILE A 7 5.33 10.54 -1.52
C ILE A 7 6.77 10.34 -1.98
N ASP A 8 7.35 11.31 -2.71
CA ASP A 8 8.76 11.24 -3.13
C ASP A 8 9.70 11.18 -1.93
N PHE A 9 9.44 11.96 -0.89
CA PHE A 9 10.22 11.90 0.34
C PHE A 9 10.02 10.59 1.09
N LEU A 10 8.78 10.10 1.20
CA LEU A 10 8.53 8.79 1.83
C LEU A 10 9.28 7.67 1.11
N ALA A 11 9.28 7.67 -0.23
CA ALA A 11 10.02 6.72 -1.03
C ALA A 11 11.54 6.84 -0.80
N TYR A 12 12.07 8.06 -0.86
CA TYR A 12 13.50 8.34 -0.66
C TYR A 12 14.00 7.86 0.71
N TYR A 13 13.22 8.08 1.78
CA TYR A 13 13.55 7.66 3.13
C TYR A 13 13.15 6.21 3.46
N GLY A 14 12.60 5.45 2.51
CA GLY A 14 12.19 4.06 2.74
C GLY A 14 10.99 3.91 3.68
N ILE A 15 10.18 4.96 3.85
CA ILE A 15 9.01 4.97 4.73
C ILE A 15 7.81 4.43 3.97
N GLY A 16 7.51 3.14 4.18
CA GLY A 16 6.39 2.47 3.52
C GLY A 16 5.05 2.48 4.27
N SER A 17 4.99 3.06 5.47
CA SER A 17 3.76 3.11 6.28
C SER A 17 3.74 4.33 7.18
N ALA A 18 3.39 5.47 6.61
CA ALA A 18 3.27 6.74 7.35
C ALA A 18 1.86 6.97 7.94
N HIS A 19 0.89 6.11 7.62
CA HIS A 19 -0.48 6.20 8.11
C HIS A 19 -0.59 5.76 9.59
N PRO A 20 -1.61 6.25 10.34
CA PRO A 20 -1.86 5.83 11.71
C PRO A 20 -1.93 4.31 11.87
N GLY A 21 -1.40 3.80 12.98
CA GLY A 21 -1.30 2.36 13.28
C GLY A 21 -0.17 1.61 12.56
N GLY A 22 0.43 2.22 11.53
CA GLY A 22 1.56 1.66 10.80
C GLY A 22 1.30 0.28 10.20
N PHE A 23 2.37 -0.38 9.76
CA PHE A 23 2.25 -1.64 9.02
C PHE A 23 1.75 -2.83 9.86
N THR A 24 1.98 -2.80 11.17
CA THR A 24 1.52 -3.87 12.07
C THR A 24 0.01 -3.95 12.09
N LEU A 25 -0.67 -2.80 12.23
CA LEU A 25 -2.13 -2.76 12.20
C LEU A 25 -2.68 -3.15 10.82
N THR A 26 -2.02 -2.73 9.73
CA THR A 26 -2.40 -3.15 8.37
C THR A 26 -2.48 -4.67 8.24
N LYS A 27 -1.45 -5.39 8.71
CA LYS A 27 -1.43 -6.86 8.66
C LYS A 27 -2.56 -7.48 9.48
N GLN A 28 -2.82 -6.95 10.68
CA GLN A 28 -3.90 -7.42 11.54
C GLN A 28 -5.28 -7.22 10.90
N LEU A 29 -5.50 -6.09 10.23
CA LEU A 29 -6.75 -5.83 9.51
C LEU A 29 -6.90 -6.76 8.30
N LEU A 30 -5.87 -6.88 7.46
CA LEU A 30 -5.92 -7.74 6.28
C LEU A 30 -6.19 -9.21 6.63
N ALA A 31 -5.63 -9.71 7.73
CA ALA A 31 -5.85 -11.08 8.19
C ALA A 31 -7.31 -11.36 8.63
N GLN A 32 -8.09 -10.32 8.94
CA GLN A 32 -9.49 -10.43 9.34
C GLN A 32 -10.47 -10.25 8.17
N LEU A 33 -9.98 -9.83 7.00
CA LEU A 33 -10.85 -9.62 5.84
C LEU A 33 -11.27 -10.97 5.23
N PRO A 34 -12.56 -11.19 4.95
CA PRO A 34 -13.07 -12.47 4.45
C PRO A 34 -12.86 -12.61 2.93
N PHE A 35 -11.66 -12.29 2.43
CA PHE A 35 -11.35 -12.39 1.00
C PHE A 35 -10.77 -13.74 0.65
N LYS A 36 -11.26 -14.31 -0.46
CA LYS A 36 -10.69 -15.52 -1.04
C LYS A 36 -9.28 -15.26 -1.58
N TYR A 37 -8.43 -16.28 -1.55
CA TYR A 37 -7.16 -16.26 -2.25
C TYR A 37 -7.34 -15.85 -3.72
N GLY A 38 -6.47 -14.99 -4.24
CA GLY A 38 -6.57 -14.52 -5.63
C GLY A 38 -7.66 -13.48 -5.89
N ALA A 39 -8.28 -12.90 -4.87
CA ALA A 39 -9.26 -11.82 -5.02
C ALA A 39 -8.67 -10.60 -5.77
N ASN A 40 -9.51 -9.91 -6.56
CA ASN A 40 -9.17 -8.62 -7.13
C ASN A 40 -9.40 -7.53 -6.06
N VAL A 41 -8.40 -6.69 -5.82
CA VAL A 41 -8.44 -5.67 -4.77
C VAL A 41 -8.04 -4.32 -5.36
N LEU A 42 -8.79 -3.27 -5.04
CA LEU A 42 -8.42 -1.88 -5.33
C LEU A 42 -7.88 -1.25 -4.04
N GLU A 43 -6.63 -0.80 -4.09
CA GLU A 43 -6.03 -0.01 -3.00
C GLU A 43 -5.99 1.47 -3.41
N ILE A 44 -6.71 2.30 -2.66
CA ILE A 44 -6.80 3.75 -2.89
C ILE A 44 -5.90 4.46 -1.88
N GLY A 45 -5.04 5.35 -2.36
CA GLY A 45 -4.04 6.02 -1.52
C GLY A 45 -2.90 5.08 -1.15
N CYS A 46 -2.37 4.35 -2.14
CA CYS A 46 -1.37 3.31 -1.91
C CYS A 46 0.00 3.85 -1.48
N GLY A 47 0.23 5.17 -1.60
CA GLY A 47 1.49 5.83 -1.29
C GLY A 47 2.65 5.19 -2.06
N THR A 48 3.60 4.61 -1.32
CA THR A 48 4.77 3.91 -1.90
C THR A 48 4.48 2.44 -2.24
N GLY A 49 3.24 1.97 -2.09
CA GLY A 49 2.78 0.65 -2.53
C GLY A 49 3.13 -0.52 -1.62
N LYS A 50 3.57 -0.28 -0.37
CA LYS A 50 3.99 -1.35 0.55
C LYS A 50 2.86 -2.34 0.86
N THR A 51 1.65 -1.85 1.08
CA THR A 51 0.49 -2.70 1.38
C THR A 51 0.06 -3.52 0.18
N ALA A 52 0.01 -2.92 -1.02
CA ALA A 52 -0.23 -3.63 -2.28
C ALA A 52 0.75 -4.79 -2.48
N ALA A 53 2.05 -4.52 -2.31
CA ALA A 53 3.10 -5.52 -2.46
C ALA A 53 2.93 -6.67 -1.45
N TYR A 54 2.56 -6.37 -0.21
CA TYR A 54 2.27 -7.36 0.82
C TYR A 54 1.03 -8.19 0.47
N MET A 55 -0.05 -7.57 0.03
CA MET A 55 -1.29 -8.27 -0.35
C MET A 55 -1.07 -9.26 -1.49
N THR A 56 -0.31 -8.86 -2.50
CA THR A 56 0.06 -9.74 -3.62
C THR A 56 0.92 -10.91 -3.17
N ARG A 57 1.93 -10.66 -2.31
CA ARG A 57 2.88 -11.70 -1.86
C ARG A 57 2.28 -12.70 -0.89
N GLU A 58 1.54 -12.23 0.12
CA GLU A 58 1.05 -13.09 1.21
C GLU A 58 -0.30 -13.73 0.90
N PHE A 59 -1.20 -13.01 0.22
CA PHE A 59 -2.56 -13.49 -0.02
C PHE A 59 -2.84 -13.82 -1.50
N GLY A 60 -1.86 -13.61 -2.38
CA GLY A 60 -2.03 -13.84 -3.82
C GLY A 60 -3.03 -12.90 -4.48
N TYR A 61 -3.40 -11.79 -3.83
CA TYR A 61 -4.40 -10.87 -4.37
C TYR A 61 -3.90 -10.21 -5.66
N LYS A 62 -4.84 -9.93 -6.55
CA LYS A 62 -4.63 -9.15 -7.77
C LYS A 62 -4.92 -7.69 -7.46
N VAL A 63 -3.89 -6.96 -7.07
CA VAL A 63 -4.03 -5.60 -6.56
C VAL A 63 -3.88 -4.56 -7.67
N THR A 64 -4.89 -3.73 -7.85
CA THR A 64 -4.78 -2.44 -8.55
C THR A 64 -4.54 -1.37 -7.50
N ALA A 65 -3.39 -0.72 -7.54
CA ALA A 65 -3.01 0.30 -6.56
C ALA A 65 -3.03 1.68 -7.23
N VAL A 66 -3.70 2.65 -6.61
CA VAL A 66 -3.81 4.02 -7.12
C VAL A 66 -3.43 5.02 -6.04
N ASP A 67 -2.68 6.04 -6.43
CA ASP A 67 -2.39 7.20 -5.61
C ASP A 67 -2.28 8.44 -6.50
N MET A 68 -2.78 9.58 -6.02
CA MET A 68 -2.71 10.85 -6.75
C MET A 68 -1.27 11.36 -6.87
N GLY A 69 -0.34 10.89 -6.04
CA GLY A 69 1.06 11.27 -6.06
C GLY A 69 1.87 10.71 -7.23
N TRP A 70 1.27 9.89 -8.11
CA TRP A 70 1.93 9.36 -9.29
C TRP A 70 1.94 10.40 -10.43
N ALA A 71 3.01 11.21 -10.51
CA ALA A 71 3.26 12.21 -11.57
C ALA A 71 4.76 12.44 -11.90
#